data_AF-A0A026WFK2-F1
#
_entry.id   AF-A0A026WFK2-F1
#
_cell.length_a   1.000
_cell.length_b   1.000
_cell.length_c   1.000
_cell.angle_alpha   90.00
_cell.angle_beta   90.00
_cell.angle_gamma   90.00
#
_symmetry.space_group_name_H-M   'P 1'
#
loop_
_entity.id
_entity.type
_entity.pdbx_description
1 polymer ?
#
loop_
_entity_poly.entity_id
_entity_poly.type
_entity_poly.pdbx_seq_one_letter_code
_entity_poly.pdbx_strand_id
1 'polypeptide(L)'
;MREKIGHQTRSPDLTPFHYYFWGYLQSKVYEIKPEKVQELRQRIRNKAALISAKFNRRAISAFYQRLAYCQEVNRSYFQNVL
;
A
#
# COMPACT_ATOMS: atom_id res chain seq x y z
N MET A 1 16.79 27.86 13.89
CA MET A 1 16.09 26.71 14.49
C MET A 1 15.27 26.04 13.40
N ARG A 2 15.60 24.81 13.02
CA ARG A 2 14.89 24.06 11.96
C ARG A 2 14.38 22.80 12.64
N GLU A 3 13.09 22.77 12.96
CA GLU A 3 12.47 21.61 13.59
C GLU A 3 12.64 20.41 12.66
N LYS A 4 13.47 19.46 13.09
CA LYS A 4 13.48 18.11 12.57
C LYS A 4 12.12 17.52 12.94
N ILE A 5 11.21 17.49 11.98
CA ILE A 5 10.03 16.63 12.04
C ILE A 5 10.59 15.21 12.21
N GLY A 6 10.54 14.73 13.45
CA GLY A 6 10.98 13.40 13.82
C GLY A 6 10.27 12.42 12.89
N HIS A 7 11.07 11.58 12.24
CA HIS A 7 10.62 10.40 11.55
C HIS A 7 9.90 9.54 12.60
N GLN A 8 8.60 9.79 12.81
CA GLN A 8 7.78 8.87 13.56
C GLN A 8 7.86 7.56 12.78
N THR A 9 8.37 6.53 13.44
CA THR A 9 8.26 5.12 13.07
C THR A 9 6.78 4.76 12.98
N ARG A 10 6.09 5.29 11.95
CA ARG A 10 4.71 4.98 11.63
C ARG A 10 4.81 3.72 10.80
N SER A 11 4.38 2.61 11.41
CA SER A 11 4.34 1.28 10.82
C SER A 11 4.17 1.35 9.29
N PRO A 12 5.15 0.90 8.50
CA PRO A 12 5.09 0.90 7.03
C PRO A 12 3.81 0.23 6.50
N ASP A 13 3.24 -0.66 7.32
CA ASP A 13 2.06 -1.49 7.05
C ASP A 13 0.72 -0.74 7.13
N LEU A 14 0.71 0.49 7.67
CA LEU A 14 -0.53 1.24 7.89
C LEU A 14 -0.85 2.24 6.79
N THR A 15 -0.11 2.24 5.69
CA THR A 15 -0.57 2.99 4.50
C THR A 15 -1.30 2.01 3.58
N PRO A 16 -2.64 2.08 3.41
CA PRO A 16 -3.35 1.20 2.46
C PRO A 16 -2.77 1.27 1.04
N PHE A 17 -2.12 2.40 0.71
CA PHE A 17 -1.33 2.58 -0.50
C PHE A 17 -0.12 1.62 -0.60
N HIS A 18 0.68 1.49 0.46
CA HIS A 18 1.91 0.69 0.40
C HIS A 18 1.64 -0.83 0.40
N TYR A 19 0.64 -1.32 1.13
CA TYR A 19 0.33 -2.76 1.12
C TYR A 19 -0.53 -3.16 -0.09
N TYR A 20 -1.61 -2.42 -0.35
CA TYR A 20 -2.63 -2.88 -1.29
C TYR A 20 -2.38 -2.38 -2.72
N PHE A 21 -2.04 -1.10 -2.86
CA PHE A 21 -1.82 -0.50 -4.18
C PHE A 21 -0.48 -0.93 -4.77
N TRP A 22 0.61 -0.84 -3.99
CA TRP A 22 1.93 -1.22 -4.50
C TRP A 22 2.04 -2.73 -4.78
N GLY A 23 1.52 -3.59 -3.90
CA GLY A 23 1.50 -5.05 -4.14
C GLY A 23 0.74 -5.44 -5.41
N TYR A 24 -0.46 -4.85 -5.62
CA TYR A 24 -1.21 -5.03 -6.86
C TYR A 24 -0.41 -4.53 -8.07
N LEU A 25 0.15 -3.33 -7.99
CA LEU A 25 0.88 -2.71 -9.08
C LEU A 25 2.12 -3.54 -9.46
N GLN A 26 2.89 -4.00 -8.47
CA GLN A 26 4.05 -4.86 -8.69
C GLN A 26 3.64 -6.15 -9.40
N SER A 27 2.58 -6.83 -8.94
CA SER A 27 2.11 -8.05 -9.59
C SER A 27 1.80 -7.83 -11.07
N LYS A 28 1.21 -6.68 -11.43
CA LYS A 28 0.78 -6.37 -12.80
C LYS A 28 1.85 -5.75 -13.69
N VAL A 29 2.83 -5.08 -13.10
CA VAL A 29 3.91 -4.43 -13.84
C VAL A 29 5.05 -5.39 -14.12
N TYR A 30 5.31 -6.32 -13.20
CA TYR A 30 6.38 -7.33 -13.31
C TYR A 30 5.91 -8.70 -13.84
N GLU A 31 4.63 -8.84 -14.22
CA GLU A 31 4.12 -9.99 -14.99
C GLU A 31 5.01 -10.30 -16.22
N ILE A 32 5.55 -9.25 -16.83
CA ILE A 32 6.57 -9.34 -17.89
C ILE A 32 7.74 -8.47 -17.45
N LYS A 33 8.94 -9.02 -17.37
CA LYS A 33 10.15 -8.27 -17.00
C LYS A 33 10.37 -7.12 -18.01
N PRO A 34 10.29 -5.85 -17.60
CA PRO A 34 10.53 -4.74 -18.51
C PRO A 34 12.02 -4.60 -18.79
N GLU A 35 12.37 -4.39 -20.06
CA GLU A 35 13.77 -4.22 -20.48
C GLU A 35 14.22 -2.76 -20.42
N LYS A 36 13.26 -1.83 -20.45
CA LYS A 36 13.52 -0.38 -20.49
C LYS A 36 12.75 0.36 -19.40
N VAL A 37 13.40 1.36 -18.80
CA VAL A 37 12.80 2.20 -17.76
C VAL A 37 11.58 2.97 -18.27
N GLN A 38 11.58 3.40 -19.54
CA GLN A 38 10.42 4.09 -20.14
C GLN A 38 9.19 3.18 -20.23
N GLU A 39 9.39 1.93 -20.63
CA GLU A 39 8.33 0.93 -20.68
C GLU A 39 7.76 0.65 -19.29
N LEU A 40 8.63 0.49 -18.29
CA LEU A 40 8.23 0.35 -16.89
C LEU A 40 7.36 1.53 -16.43
N ARG A 41 7.78 2.77 -16.71
CA ARG A 41 7.01 3.98 -16.37
C ARG A 41 5.65 4.00 -17.07
N GLN A 42 5.59 3.64 -18.34
CA GLN A 42 4.33 3.62 -19.09
C GLN A 42 3.38 2.54 -18.56
N ARG A 43 3.90 1.36 -18.24
CA ARG A 43 3.11 0.27 -17.64
C ARG A 43 2.56 0.66 -16.27
N ILE A 44 3.37 1.29 -15.42
CA ILE A 44 2.92 1.83 -14.14
C ILE A 44 1.74 2.79 -14.33
N ARG A 45 1.86 3.77 -15.24
CA ARG A 45 0.79 4.73 -15.52
C ARG A 45 -0.48 4.05 -16.04
N ASN A 46 -0.34 3.14 -17.01
CA ASN A 46 -1.47 2.44 -17.61
C ASN A 46 -2.18 1.58 -16.56
N LYS A 47 -1.44 0.79 -15.76
CA LYS A 47 -2.03 -0.06 -14.72
C LYS A 47 -2.64 0.77 -13.59
N ALA A 48 -2.01 1.87 -13.19
CA ALA A 48 -2.56 2.79 -12.20
C ALA A 48 -3.88 3.43 -12.66
N ALA A 49 -3.98 3.81 -13.93
CA ALA A 49 -5.21 4.38 -14.51
C ALA A 49 -6.39 3.39 -14.55
N LEU A 50 -6.10 2.08 -14.59
CA LEU A 50 -7.12 1.03 -14.56
C LEU A 50 -7.66 0.73 -13.15
N ILE A 51 -7.03 1.29 -12.11
CA ILE A 51 -7.49 1.08 -10.73
C ILE A 51 -8.75 1.89 -10.49
N SER A 52 -9.88 1.18 -10.45
CA SER A 52 -11.19 1.81 -10.22
C SER A 52 -11.29 2.44 -8.83
N ALA A 53 -12.11 3.49 -8.72
CA ALA A 53 -12.47 4.08 -7.43
C ALA A 53 -13.12 3.09 -6.45
N LYS A 54 -13.77 2.03 -6.97
CA LYS A 54 -14.31 0.92 -6.15
C LYS A 54 -13.18 0.14 -5.47
N PHE A 55 -12.09 -0.14 -6.18
CA PHE A 55 -10.93 -0.83 -5.64
C PHE A 55 -10.28 -0.01 -4.52
N ASN A 56 -10.08 1.29 -4.74
CA ASN A 56 -9.53 2.21 -3.73
C ASN A 56 -10.40 2.26 -2.46
N ARG A 57 -11.74 2.34 -2.62
CA ARG A 57 -12.67 2.32 -1.49
C ARG A 57 -12.58 1.03 -0.67
N ARG A 58 -12.44 -0.12 -1.32
CA ARG A 58 -12.24 -1.41 -0.63
C ARG A 58 -10.93 -1.44 0.14
N ALA A 59 -9.82 -0.97 -0.45
CA ALA A 59 -8.53 -0.92 0.22
C ALA A 59 -8.56 -0.02 1.47
N ILE A 60 -9.19 1.16 1.37
CA ILE A 60 -9.38 2.07 2.50
C ILE A 60 -10.27 1.45 3.58
N SER A 61 -11.37 0.80 3.19
CA SER A 61 -12.26 0.12 4.13
C SER A 61 -11.57 -1.02 4.87
N ALA A 62 -10.80 -1.85 4.17
CA ALA A 62 -10.01 -2.93 4.77
C ALA A 62 -8.96 -2.39 5.75
N PHE A 63 -8.38 -1.22 5.45
CA PHE A 63 -7.47 -0.54 6.37
C PHE A 63 -8.18 -0.10 7.66
N TYR A 64 -9.35 0.53 7.57
CA TYR A 64 -10.12 0.90 8.77
C TYR A 64 -10.59 -0.31 9.57
N GLN A 65 -10.95 -1.42 8.92
CA GLN A 65 -11.27 -2.68 9.60
C GLN A 65 -10.06 -3.22 10.38
N ARG A 66 -8.88 -3.21 9.77
CA ARG A 66 -7.64 -3.63 10.45
C ARG A 66 -7.29 -2.71 11.62
N LEU A 67 -7.49 -1.40 11.47
CA LEU A 67 -7.31 -0.46 12.58
C LEU A 67 -8.27 -0.74 13.73
N ALA A 68 -9.57 -0.91 13.44
CA ALA A 68 -10.58 -1.22 14.44
C ALA A 68 -10.26 -2.54 15.16
N TYR A 69 -9.86 -3.56 14.40
CA TYR A 69 -9.42 -4.83 14.96
C TYR A 69 -8.17 -4.67 15.84
N CYS A 70 -7.15 -3.92 15.42
CA CYS A 70 -5.98 -3.63 16.25
C CYS A 70 -6.32 -2.87 17.54
N GLN A 71 -7.36 -2.03 17.53
CA GLN A 71 -7.84 -1.34 18.74
C GLN A 71 -8.52 -2.31 19.71
N GLU A 72 -9.30 -3.27 19.21
CA GLU A 72 -9.89 -4.34 20.01
C GLU A 72 -8.84 -5.33 20.54
N VAL A 73 -7.81 -5.59 19.73
CA VAL A 73 -6.73 -6.56 19.98
C VAL A 73 -5.52 -5.92 20.68
N ASN A 74 -5.62 -4.66 21.14
CA ASN A 74 -4.60 -3.95 21.92
C ASN A 74 -4.37 -4.55 23.34
N ARG A 75 -4.55 -5.87 23.49
CA ARG A 75 -4.04 -6.71 24.56
C ARG A 75 -3.06 -7.79 24.09
N SER A 76 -2.89 -8.06 22.80
CA SER A 76 -1.89 -9.02 22.32
C SER A 76 -1.44 -8.73 20.89
N TYR A 77 -0.17 -8.34 20.75
CA TYR A 77 0.56 -8.07 19.51
C TYR A 77 0.18 -9.00 18.35
N PHE A 78 -0.23 -8.41 17.22
CA PHE A 78 -0.50 -9.17 16.00
C PHE A 78 0.78 -9.39 15.22
N GLN A 79 1.25 -10.64 15.23
CA GLN A 79 2.35 -11.11 14.40
C GLN A 79 1.75 -11.78 13.16
N ASN A 80 2.10 -11.27 11.98
CA ASN A 80 1.96 -11.89 10.66
C ASN A 80 0.57 -12.32 10.19
N VAL A 81 -0.07 -11.47 9.39
CA VAL A 81 -0.91 -11.95 8.27
C VAL A 81 -0.34 -11.36 6.98
N LEU A 82 0.59 -12.13 6.41
CA LEU A 82 1.01 -12.03 5.01
C LEU A 82 -0.10 -12.60 4.12
#